data_AF-A0A0V1MIJ3-F1
#
_entry.id   AF-A0A0V1MIJ3-F1
#
_cell.length_a   1.000
_cell.length_b   1.000
_cell.length_c   1.000
_cell.angle_alpha   90.00
_cell.angle_beta   90.00
_cell.angle_gamma   90.00
#
_symmetry.space_group_name_H-M   'P 1'
#
loop_
_entity.id
_entity.type
_entity.pdbx_description
1 polymer ?
#
loop_
_entity_poly.entity_id
_entity_poly.type
_entity_poly.pdbx_seq_one_letter_code
_entity_poly.pdbx_strand_id
1 'polypeptide(L)'
;MKNEMLPSINISVFFYIMLTAYGQAEFIFCQYLPCEYCEDPRLSIHCIAYCQQCIAESKVWFDSPLVHTVPQMSKEEASRIFRRCCENMDIPDGCYDLCSYDTTFMQLKEAHKRRCCRYNYLREILICASGGNDVTHCCGEYGAFSGGLSYCRMFCRPSDNRWAADYPLNTLYRSCLKFIEGYLYCMYLNLPKP
;
A
#
# COMPACT_ATOMS: atom_id res chain seq x y z
N MET A 1 36.57 -28.71 55.52
CA MET A 1 36.88 -27.26 55.55
C MET A 1 36.96 -26.76 54.12
N LYS A 2 35.92 -26.09 53.62
CA LYS A 2 35.96 -25.31 52.38
C LYS A 2 35.28 -23.98 52.68
N ASN A 3 36.08 -22.99 53.04
CA ASN A 3 35.68 -21.58 53.00
C ASN A 3 36.15 -21.05 51.66
N GLU A 4 35.23 -20.85 50.72
CA GLU A 4 35.48 -20.01 49.55
C GLU A 4 34.84 -18.65 49.81
N MET A 5 35.71 -17.65 49.90
CA MET A 5 35.43 -16.26 50.20
C MET A 5 35.02 -15.57 48.89
N LEU A 6 33.77 -15.09 48.78
CA LEU A 6 33.33 -14.27 47.64
C LEU A 6 33.99 -12.87 47.68
N PRO A 7 34.40 -12.29 46.53
CA PRO A 7 34.93 -10.94 46.47
C PRO A 7 33.79 -9.90 46.45
N SER A 8 33.96 -8.85 47.23
CA SER A 8 33.10 -7.67 47.30
C SER A 8 33.20 -6.86 46.01
N ILE A 9 32.17 -6.93 45.16
CA ILE A 9 32.06 -6.14 43.93
C ILE A 9 31.73 -4.68 44.29
N ASN A 10 32.58 -3.77 43.79
CA ASN A 10 32.59 -2.36 44.11
C ASN A 10 31.42 -1.62 43.42
N ILE A 11 30.51 -1.02 44.19
CA ILE A 11 29.24 -0.41 43.72
C ILE A 11 29.48 0.66 42.64
N SER A 12 30.63 1.34 42.67
CA SER A 12 31.03 2.32 41.65
C SER A 12 31.23 1.72 40.25
N VAL A 13 31.66 0.45 40.17
CA VAL A 13 31.82 -0.27 38.90
C VAL A 13 30.44 -0.63 38.34
N PHE A 14 29.49 -0.98 39.20
CA PHE A 14 28.11 -1.27 38.81
C PHE A 14 27.41 -0.03 38.23
N PHE A 15 27.60 1.15 38.83
CA PHE A 15 27.06 2.40 38.29
C PHE A 15 27.70 2.79 36.95
N TYR A 16 29.00 2.55 36.78
CA TYR A 16 29.68 2.80 35.50
C TYR A 16 29.18 1.88 34.38
N ILE A 17 28.95 0.60 34.69
CA ILE A 17 28.38 -0.38 33.73
C ILE A 17 26.93 -0.01 33.37
N MET A 18 26.13 0.46 34.32
CA MET A 18 24.76 0.89 34.04
C MET A 18 24.73 2.19 33.21
N LEU A 19 25.66 3.13 33.44
CA LEU A 19 25.76 4.35 32.63
C LEU A 19 26.22 4.08 31.19
N THR A 20 27.09 3.09 30.95
CA THR A 20 27.47 2.69 29.58
C THR A 20 26.40 1.83 28.89
N ALA A 21 25.51 1.18 29.64
CA ALA A 21 24.38 0.42 29.10
C ALA A 21 23.18 1.30 28.66
N TYR A 22 23.06 2.53 29.18
CA TYR A 22 21.94 3.44 28.87
C TYR A 22 22.11 4.23 27.55
N GLY A 23 23.26 4.15 26.89
CA GLY A 23 23.53 4.80 25.60
C GLY A 23 23.20 3.91 24.40
N GLN A 24 21.99 3.36 24.31
CA GLN A 24 21.57 2.68 23.08
C GLN A 24 21.14 3.72 22.05
N ALA A 25 22.10 4.16 21.22
CA ALA A 25 21.75 4.76 19.94
C ALA A 25 21.05 3.68 19.11
N GLU A 26 19.79 3.91 18.75
CA GLU A 26 19.05 3.06 17.84
C GLU A 26 19.83 2.96 16.51
N PHE A 27 20.37 1.78 16.22
CA PHE A 27 21.10 1.54 14.99
C PHE A 27 20.10 1.55 13.83
N ILE A 28 20.19 2.57 12.98
CA ILE A 28 19.40 2.65 11.75
C ILE A 28 20.04 1.71 10.72
N PHE A 29 19.34 0.64 10.36
CA PHE A 29 19.81 -0.28 9.34
C PHE A 29 19.36 0.19 7.95
N CYS A 30 20.18 1.06 7.33
CA CYS A 30 19.88 1.72 6.05
C CYS A 30 19.46 0.77 4.91
N GLN A 31 20.05 -0.42 4.83
CA GLN A 31 19.75 -1.41 3.78
C GLN A 31 18.32 -1.98 3.81
N TYR A 32 17.57 -1.72 4.88
CA TYR A 32 16.17 -2.15 5.02
C TYR A 32 15.19 -0.98 4.97
N LEU A 33 15.67 0.24 4.72
CA LEU A 33 14.82 1.43 4.58
C LEU A 33 14.33 1.58 3.13
N PRO A 34 13.04 1.83 2.86
CA PRO A 34 12.58 2.15 1.52
C PRO A 34 13.27 3.40 0.93
N CYS A 35 13.51 3.46 -0.39
CA CYS A 35 14.21 4.61 -1.01
C CYS A 35 13.48 5.96 -0.83
N GLU A 36 12.16 5.98 -0.57
CA GLU A 36 11.37 7.18 -0.24
C GLU A 36 11.92 7.92 1.00
N TYR A 37 12.53 7.18 1.94
CA TYR A 37 13.15 7.76 3.14
C TYR A 37 14.44 8.56 2.84
N CYS A 38 14.96 8.49 1.60
CA CYS A 38 16.07 9.34 1.16
C CYS A 38 15.65 10.78 0.85
N GLU A 39 14.34 11.10 0.85
CA GLU A 39 13.84 12.47 0.76
C GLU A 39 13.90 13.22 2.11
N ASP A 40 14.02 12.50 3.23
CA ASP A 40 14.24 13.11 4.54
C ASP A 40 15.69 13.62 4.66
N PRO A 41 15.91 14.94 4.89
CA PRO A 41 17.26 15.52 4.92
C PRO A 41 18.13 15.02 6.06
N ARG A 42 17.55 14.58 7.17
CA ARG A 42 18.28 14.09 8.35
C ARG A 42 18.69 12.65 8.14
N LEU A 43 17.80 11.84 7.58
CA LEU A 43 18.01 10.42 7.35
C LEU A 43 18.90 10.15 6.13
N SER A 44 18.76 10.93 5.06
CA SER A 44 19.59 10.83 3.85
C SER A 44 21.08 11.07 4.11
N ILE A 45 21.42 11.93 5.08
CA ILE A 45 22.81 12.14 5.53
C ILE A 45 23.37 10.88 6.20
N HIS A 46 22.56 10.20 7.01
CA HIS A 46 22.99 8.98 7.71
C HIS A 46 23.08 7.75 6.80
N CYS A 47 22.29 7.70 5.72
CA CYS A 47 22.24 6.57 4.79
C CYS A 47 22.79 6.90 3.39
N ILE A 48 23.77 7.81 3.29
CA ILE A 48 24.23 8.39 2.02
C ILE A 48 24.68 7.36 0.97
N ALA A 49 25.42 6.32 1.35
CA ALA A 49 25.90 5.30 0.42
C ALA A 49 24.75 4.45 -0.13
N TYR A 50 23.77 4.12 0.72
CA TYR A 50 22.55 3.43 0.34
C TYR A 50 21.68 4.29 -0.58
N CYS A 51 21.48 5.57 -0.24
CA CYS A 51 20.71 6.51 -1.06
C CYS A 51 21.37 6.81 -2.42
N GLN A 52 22.71 6.91 -2.47
CA GLN A 52 23.46 7.04 -3.73
C GLN A 52 23.28 5.80 -4.63
N GLN A 53 23.20 4.60 -4.04
CA GLN A 53 22.95 3.36 -4.76
C GLN A 53 21.49 3.29 -5.27
N CYS A 54 20.49 3.66 -4.46
CA CYS A 54 19.09 3.83 -4.91
C CYS A 54 18.98 4.77 -6.13
N ILE A 55 19.69 5.91 -6.10
CA ILE A 55 19.67 6.91 -7.18
C ILE A 55 20.37 6.40 -8.45
N ALA A 56 21.46 5.63 -8.34
CA ALA A 56 22.15 5.03 -9.49
C ALA A 56 21.33 3.92 -10.16
N GLU A 57 20.60 3.11 -9.39
CA GLU A 57 19.72 2.05 -9.90
C GLU A 57 18.47 2.59 -10.61
N SER A 58 18.06 3.84 -10.34
CA SER A 58 16.92 4.51 -11.00
C SER A 58 17.13 4.87 -12.49
N LYS A 59 18.37 4.83 -13.01
CA LYS A 59 18.66 5.16 -14.43
C LYS A 59 18.73 3.95 -15.38
N VAL A 60 18.73 2.72 -14.86
CA VAL A 60 18.79 1.48 -15.66
C VAL A 60 17.41 1.13 -16.30
N TRP A 61 16.35 1.87 -15.93
CA TRP A 61 14.95 1.51 -16.22
C TRP A 61 14.41 1.84 -17.61
N PHE A 62 15.20 2.40 -18.52
CA PHE A 62 14.67 2.85 -19.83
C PHE A 62 14.24 1.72 -20.77
N ASP A 63 14.68 0.48 -20.53
CA ASP A 63 14.19 -0.73 -21.23
C ASP A 63 13.41 -1.69 -20.30
N SER A 64 12.97 -1.21 -19.13
CA SER A 64 12.27 -2.05 -18.15
C SER A 64 10.75 -2.08 -18.40
N PRO A 65 10.07 -3.22 -18.15
CA PRO A 65 8.60 -3.33 -18.16
C PRO A 65 7.87 -2.26 -17.32
N LEU A 66 8.56 -1.57 -16.41
CA LEU A 66 8.00 -0.44 -15.65
C LEU A 66 7.82 0.86 -16.45
N VAL A 67 8.29 0.97 -17.70
CA VAL A 67 7.88 2.08 -18.60
C VAL A 67 6.37 2.03 -18.89
N HIS A 68 5.71 0.89 -18.64
CA HIS A 68 4.25 0.77 -18.63
C HIS A 68 3.55 1.47 -17.45
N THR A 69 4.26 1.89 -16.40
CA THR A 69 3.65 2.50 -15.20
C THR A 69 3.61 4.03 -15.22
N VAL A 70 3.91 4.68 -16.35
CA VAL A 70 3.42 6.04 -16.59
C VAL A 70 2.04 5.90 -17.24
N PRO A 71 0.96 6.37 -16.60
CA PRO A 71 -0.35 6.36 -17.22
C PRO A 71 -0.27 7.04 -18.59
N GLN A 72 -0.56 6.29 -19.65
CA GLN A 72 -0.45 6.78 -21.03
C GLN A 72 -1.60 7.73 -21.41
N MET A 73 -2.53 7.95 -20.49
CA MET A 73 -3.64 8.88 -20.58
C MET A 73 -3.76 9.66 -19.28
N SER A 74 -4.33 10.86 -19.34
CA SER A 74 -4.56 11.65 -18.14
C SER A 74 -5.59 10.96 -17.23
N LYS A 75 -5.54 11.28 -15.94
CA LYS A 75 -6.43 10.67 -14.93
C LYS A 75 -7.90 11.02 -15.21
N GLU A 76 -8.14 12.20 -15.79
CA GLU A 76 -9.46 12.67 -16.21
C GLU A 76 -10.01 11.80 -17.35
N GLU A 77 -9.18 11.54 -18.36
CA GLU A 77 -9.55 10.70 -19.50
C GLU A 77 -9.78 9.25 -19.07
N ALA A 78 -8.89 8.71 -18.22
CA ALA A 78 -9.03 7.39 -17.63
C ALA A 78 -10.33 7.27 -16.81
N SER A 79 -10.65 8.28 -15.99
CA SER A 79 -11.87 8.31 -15.20
C SER A 79 -13.13 8.41 -16.06
N ARG A 80 -13.06 9.09 -17.22
CA ARG A 80 -14.14 9.13 -18.20
C ARG A 80 -14.42 7.74 -18.81
N ILE A 81 -13.37 6.99 -19.14
CA ILE A 81 -13.49 5.62 -19.64
C ILE A 81 -14.02 4.68 -18.54
N PHE A 82 -13.47 4.79 -17.33
CA PHE A 82 -13.92 4.04 -16.15
C PHE A 82 -15.42 4.29 -15.89
N ARG A 83 -15.86 5.55 -15.86
CA ARG A 83 -17.28 5.89 -15.69
C ARG A 83 -18.16 5.28 -16.77
N ARG A 84 -17.75 5.33 -18.04
CA ARG A 84 -18.50 4.70 -19.14
C ARG A 84 -18.60 3.18 -18.98
N CYS A 85 -17.55 2.52 -18.49
CA CYS A 85 -17.62 1.10 -18.17
C CYS A 85 -18.68 0.84 -17.08
N CYS A 86 -18.70 1.64 -16.01
CA CYS A 86 -19.72 1.54 -14.98
C CYS A 86 -21.15 1.75 -15.50
N GLU A 87 -21.36 2.75 -16.37
CA GLU A 87 -22.65 3.01 -17.02
C GLU A 87 -23.12 1.84 -17.90
N ASN A 88 -22.20 1.03 -18.41
CA ASN A 88 -22.48 -0.17 -19.20
C ASN A 88 -22.58 -1.45 -18.35
N MET A 89 -22.13 -1.41 -17.10
CA MET A 89 -22.35 -2.49 -16.13
C MET A 89 -23.73 -2.28 -15.51
N ASP A 90 -24.46 -3.37 -15.23
CA ASP A 90 -25.78 -3.33 -14.59
C ASP A 90 -25.65 -2.92 -13.09
N ILE A 91 -25.16 -1.71 -12.84
CA ILE A 91 -25.02 -1.10 -11.52
C ILE A 91 -25.86 0.19 -11.45
N PRO A 92 -26.37 0.58 -10.27
CA PRO A 92 -27.23 1.75 -10.14
C PRO A 92 -26.51 3.07 -10.48
N ASP A 93 -27.24 4.02 -11.05
CA ASP A 93 -26.70 5.35 -11.40
C ASP A 93 -26.03 6.07 -10.23
N GLY A 94 -26.53 5.85 -9.01
CA GLY A 94 -25.93 6.39 -7.77
C GLY A 94 -24.52 5.87 -7.46
N CYS A 95 -24.02 4.88 -8.21
CA CYS A 95 -22.64 4.38 -8.14
C CYS A 95 -21.68 5.09 -9.10
N TYR A 96 -22.16 5.78 -10.14
CA TYR A 96 -21.29 6.32 -11.19
C TYR A 96 -20.30 7.37 -10.69
N ASP A 97 -20.63 8.09 -9.62
CA ASP A 97 -19.74 9.08 -9.02
C ASP A 97 -18.56 8.45 -8.26
N LEU A 98 -18.62 7.13 -8.00
CA LEU A 98 -17.50 6.35 -7.47
C LEU A 98 -16.62 5.75 -8.58
N CYS A 99 -16.98 5.93 -9.85
CA CYS A 99 -16.23 5.42 -10.98
C CYS A 99 -15.21 6.44 -11.48
N SER A 100 -14.32 6.85 -10.57
CA SER A 100 -13.22 7.77 -10.80
C SER A 100 -11.98 7.29 -10.08
N TYR A 101 -10.79 7.53 -10.66
CA TYR A 101 -9.53 7.24 -9.96
C TYR A 101 -9.23 8.23 -8.83
N ASP A 102 -10.03 9.29 -8.68
CA ASP A 102 -9.99 10.23 -7.54
C ASP A 102 -10.94 9.83 -6.41
N THR A 103 -11.66 8.70 -6.54
CA THR A 103 -12.58 8.25 -5.49
C THR A 103 -11.83 7.89 -4.22
N THR A 104 -12.26 8.50 -3.12
CA THR A 104 -11.71 8.33 -1.78
C THR A 104 -12.51 7.32 -0.95
N PHE A 105 -11.90 6.79 0.12
CA PHE A 105 -12.61 5.95 1.09
C PHE A 105 -13.84 6.65 1.70
N MET A 106 -13.73 7.96 1.94
CA MET A 106 -14.82 8.75 2.51
C MET A 106 -16.01 8.88 1.57
N GLN A 107 -15.77 9.10 0.26
CA GLN A 107 -16.84 9.14 -0.74
C GLN A 107 -17.53 7.78 -0.86
N LEU A 108 -16.76 6.69 -0.91
CA LEU A 108 -17.29 5.32 -0.95
C LEU A 108 -18.20 5.04 0.27
N LYS A 109 -17.73 5.38 1.47
CA LYS A 109 -18.48 5.20 2.73
C LYS A 109 -19.77 6.02 2.75
N GLU A 110 -19.74 7.26 2.29
CA GLU A 110 -20.90 8.14 2.27
C GLU A 110 -21.94 7.70 1.23
N ALA A 111 -21.51 7.29 0.03
CA ALA A 111 -22.39 6.73 -0.99
C ALA A 111 -23.11 5.45 -0.49
N HIS A 112 -22.40 4.60 0.25
CA HIS A 112 -22.99 3.44 0.90
C HIS A 112 -24.01 3.83 1.97
N LYS A 113 -23.64 4.76 2.86
CA LYS A 113 -24.51 5.25 3.94
C LYS A 113 -25.81 5.85 3.41
N ARG A 114 -25.73 6.62 2.32
CA ARG A 114 -26.90 7.22 1.63
C ARG A 114 -27.70 6.22 0.80
N ARG A 115 -27.24 4.96 0.71
CA ARG A 115 -27.81 3.91 -0.14
C ARG A 115 -27.78 4.23 -1.64
N CYS A 116 -26.95 5.20 -2.06
CA CYS A 116 -26.72 5.53 -3.47
C CYS A 116 -25.94 4.41 -4.17
N CYS A 117 -24.94 3.85 -3.47
CA CYS A 117 -24.17 2.73 -3.98
C CYS A 117 -23.86 1.72 -2.88
N ARG A 118 -24.40 0.51 -3.01
CA ARG A 118 -24.16 -0.57 -2.04
C ARG A 118 -22.81 -1.24 -2.32
N TYR A 119 -22.16 -1.80 -1.29
CA TYR A 119 -20.86 -2.46 -1.44
C TYR A 119 -20.89 -3.66 -2.38
N ASN A 120 -22.04 -4.31 -2.61
CA ASN A 120 -22.12 -5.44 -3.54
C ASN A 120 -21.73 -5.08 -4.98
N TYR A 121 -21.78 -3.79 -5.37
CA TYR A 121 -21.35 -3.32 -6.69
C TYR A 121 -19.84 -2.99 -6.76
N LEU A 122 -19.12 -3.07 -5.64
CA LEU A 122 -17.70 -2.70 -5.61
C LEU A 122 -16.85 -3.60 -6.50
N ARG A 123 -17.23 -4.87 -6.68
CA ARG A 123 -16.52 -5.77 -7.58
C ARG A 123 -16.57 -5.24 -9.00
N GLU A 124 -17.76 -4.92 -9.48
CA GLU A 124 -18.04 -4.42 -10.83
C GLU A 124 -17.32 -3.09 -11.07
N ILE A 125 -17.37 -2.18 -10.08
CA ILE A 125 -16.62 -0.93 -10.10
C ILE A 125 -15.11 -1.20 -10.26
N LEU A 126 -14.54 -2.11 -9.46
CA LEU A 126 -13.12 -2.42 -9.52
C LEU A 126 -12.73 -3.19 -10.80
N ILE A 127 -13.61 -4.01 -11.36
CA ILE A 127 -13.40 -4.63 -12.69
C ILE A 127 -13.22 -3.52 -13.73
N CYS A 128 -14.11 -2.54 -13.75
CA CYS A 128 -14.02 -1.40 -14.66
C CYS A 128 -12.75 -0.57 -14.42
N ALA A 129 -12.40 -0.28 -13.17
CA ALA A 129 -11.17 0.45 -12.83
C ALA A 129 -9.90 -0.30 -13.28
N SER A 130 -9.87 -1.62 -13.11
CA SER A 130 -8.69 -2.43 -13.46
C SER A 130 -8.54 -2.64 -14.97
N GLY A 131 -9.58 -2.41 -15.76
CA GLY A 131 -9.62 -2.82 -17.16
C GLY A 131 -9.42 -4.33 -17.36
N GLY A 132 -9.70 -5.14 -16.33
CA GLY A 132 -9.46 -6.58 -16.34
C GLY A 132 -8.11 -7.03 -15.76
N ASN A 133 -7.18 -6.12 -15.48
CA ASN A 133 -5.82 -6.45 -15.10
C ASN A 133 -5.68 -6.93 -13.64
N ASP A 134 -4.72 -7.83 -13.41
CA ASP A 134 -4.26 -8.16 -12.07
C ASP A 134 -3.18 -7.17 -11.63
N VAL A 135 -3.50 -6.33 -10.64
CA VAL A 135 -2.59 -5.32 -10.07
C VAL A 135 -2.08 -5.71 -8.69
N THR A 136 -2.13 -6.99 -8.35
CA THR A 136 -1.74 -7.54 -7.06
C THR A 136 -0.31 -7.17 -6.65
N HIS A 137 0.63 -7.10 -7.59
CA HIS A 137 2.01 -6.71 -7.30
C HIS A 137 2.07 -5.29 -6.74
N CYS A 138 1.51 -4.31 -7.46
CA CYS A 138 1.46 -2.91 -7.03
C CYS A 138 0.74 -2.76 -5.68
N CYS A 139 -0.40 -3.44 -5.49
CA CYS A 139 -1.11 -3.42 -4.21
C CYS A 139 -0.29 -3.96 -3.03
N GLY A 140 0.58 -4.95 -3.29
CA GLY A 140 1.49 -5.51 -2.31
C GLY A 140 2.52 -4.49 -1.85
N GLU A 141 3.17 -3.82 -2.81
CA GLU A 141 4.12 -2.73 -2.56
C GLU A 141 3.45 -1.53 -1.87
N TYR A 142 2.20 -1.22 -2.21
CA TYR A 142 1.39 -0.21 -1.53
C TYR A 142 1.05 -0.58 -0.07
N GLY A 143 1.30 -1.83 0.34
CA GLY A 143 1.07 -2.29 1.72
C GLY A 143 -0.36 -2.73 2.01
N ALA A 144 -1.21 -2.94 0.98
CA ALA A 144 -2.61 -3.33 1.17
C ALA A 144 -2.81 -4.74 1.78
N PHE A 145 -1.74 -5.53 1.87
CA PHE A 145 -1.74 -6.88 2.44
C PHE A 145 -1.03 -6.97 3.79
N SER A 146 -0.43 -5.88 4.24
CA SER A 146 0.35 -5.81 5.48
C SER A 146 -0.53 -5.96 6.72
N GLY A 147 0.06 -6.34 7.86
CA GLY A 147 -0.67 -6.45 9.13
C GLY A 147 -1.76 -7.54 9.13
N GLY A 148 -1.54 -8.64 8.41
CA GLY A 148 -2.48 -9.76 8.34
C GLY A 148 -3.63 -9.58 7.35
N LEU A 149 -3.56 -8.58 6.47
CA LEU A 149 -4.62 -8.22 5.51
C LEU A 149 -4.45 -8.91 4.15
N SER A 150 -3.80 -10.08 4.12
CA SER A 150 -3.56 -10.85 2.88
C SER A 150 -4.84 -11.25 2.14
N TYR A 151 -5.96 -11.35 2.85
CA TYR A 151 -7.29 -11.60 2.29
C TYR A 151 -7.83 -10.42 1.46
N CYS A 152 -7.28 -9.22 1.58
CA CYS A 152 -7.63 -8.07 0.73
C CYS A 152 -7.10 -8.19 -0.71
N ARG A 153 -6.35 -9.25 -1.03
CA ARG A 153 -5.80 -9.47 -2.39
C ARG A 153 -6.87 -9.55 -3.47
N MET A 154 -8.09 -9.99 -3.16
CA MET A 154 -9.19 -10.05 -4.12
C MET A 154 -9.54 -8.68 -4.73
N PHE A 155 -9.33 -7.57 -4.00
CA PHE A 155 -9.62 -6.22 -4.49
C PHE A 155 -8.68 -5.76 -5.60
N CYS A 156 -7.51 -6.39 -5.73
CA CYS A 156 -6.49 -6.07 -6.72
C CYS A 156 -6.56 -6.94 -7.98
N ARG A 157 -7.47 -7.91 -8.00
CA ARG A 157 -7.74 -8.81 -9.14
C ARG A 157 -9.24 -9.11 -9.22
N PRO A 158 -10.07 -8.07 -9.39
CA PRO A 158 -11.52 -8.16 -9.21
C PRO A 158 -12.20 -9.04 -10.28
N SER A 159 -11.57 -9.20 -11.44
CA SER A 159 -12.01 -10.05 -12.56
C SER A 159 -11.91 -11.55 -12.28
N ASP A 160 -11.13 -11.93 -11.28
CA ASP A 160 -10.89 -13.32 -10.92
C ASP A 160 -12.12 -13.96 -10.25
N ASN A 161 -12.22 -15.28 -10.31
CA ASN A 161 -13.28 -16.06 -9.66
C ASN A 161 -13.08 -16.20 -8.14
N ARG A 162 -11.99 -15.64 -7.60
CA ARG A 162 -11.63 -15.63 -6.18
C ARG A 162 -12.29 -14.49 -5.39
N TRP A 163 -13.17 -13.70 -5.99
CA TRP A 163 -13.94 -12.71 -5.25
C TRP A 163 -14.89 -13.40 -4.28
N ALA A 164 -14.80 -13.04 -3.00
CA ALA A 164 -15.61 -13.64 -1.97
C ALA A 164 -17.10 -13.31 -2.19
N ALA A 165 -17.93 -14.33 -2.42
CA ALA A 165 -19.37 -14.14 -2.66
C ALA A 165 -20.10 -13.56 -1.44
N ASP A 166 -19.59 -13.80 -0.23
CA ASP A 166 -20.11 -13.27 1.03
C ASP A 166 -19.57 -11.87 1.37
N TYR A 167 -18.71 -11.29 0.53
CA TYR A 167 -18.08 -9.98 0.73
C TYR A 167 -19.01 -8.89 1.30
N PRO A 168 -20.17 -8.58 0.68
CA PRO A 168 -21.01 -7.48 1.15
C PRO A 168 -21.65 -7.73 2.53
N LEU A 169 -21.66 -8.98 3.00
CA LEU A 169 -22.22 -9.40 4.30
C LEU A 169 -21.14 -9.53 5.38
N ASN A 170 -19.88 -9.70 4.97
CA ASN A 170 -18.80 -10.06 5.85
C ASN A 170 -18.02 -8.82 6.33
N THR A 171 -18.03 -8.60 7.64
CA THR A 171 -17.40 -7.45 8.28
C THR A 171 -15.87 -7.45 8.17
N LEU A 172 -15.26 -8.62 7.94
CA LEU A 172 -13.82 -8.79 7.77
C LEU A 172 -13.28 -7.88 6.65
N TYR A 173 -13.99 -7.80 5.52
CA TYR A 173 -13.53 -7.06 4.37
C TYR A 173 -13.66 -5.54 4.50
N ARG A 174 -14.32 -5.04 5.56
CA ARG A 174 -14.40 -3.58 5.80
C ARG A 174 -13.02 -2.97 5.99
N SER A 175 -12.09 -3.72 6.60
CA SER A 175 -10.70 -3.29 6.79
C SER A 175 -9.94 -3.13 5.47
N CYS A 176 -10.37 -3.78 4.39
CA CYS A 176 -9.78 -3.63 3.05
C CYS A 176 -10.20 -2.31 2.38
N LEU A 177 -11.40 -1.81 2.68
CA LEU A 177 -11.95 -0.61 2.03
C LEU A 177 -11.11 0.66 2.25
N LYS A 178 -10.37 0.73 3.36
CA LYS A 178 -9.47 1.86 3.66
C LYS A 178 -8.34 2.02 2.63
N PHE A 179 -8.07 0.99 1.82
CA PHE A 179 -7.04 1.01 0.78
C PHE A 179 -7.61 1.29 -0.62
N ILE A 180 -8.89 1.70 -0.73
CA ILE A 180 -9.53 1.92 -2.04
C ILE A 180 -8.73 2.88 -2.93
N GLU A 181 -8.17 3.95 -2.35
CA GLU A 181 -7.33 4.92 -3.08
C GLU A 181 -6.06 4.26 -3.61
N GLY A 182 -5.45 3.35 -2.84
CA GLY A 182 -4.30 2.55 -3.27
C GLY A 182 -4.64 1.55 -4.37
N TYR A 183 -5.79 0.89 -4.28
CA TYR A 183 -6.28 -0.01 -5.34
C TYR A 183 -6.47 0.76 -6.65
N LEU A 184 -7.18 1.90 -6.60
CA LEU A 184 -7.44 2.73 -7.75
C LEU A 184 -6.16 3.32 -8.34
N TYR A 185 -5.22 3.75 -7.50
CA TYR A 185 -3.89 4.19 -7.94
C TYR A 185 -3.18 3.09 -8.72
N CYS A 186 -3.09 1.88 -8.17
CA CYS A 186 -2.46 0.76 -8.84
C CYS A 186 -3.16 0.37 -10.15
N MET A 187 -4.49 0.43 -10.18
CA MET A 187 -5.26 0.17 -11.39
C MET A 187 -4.99 1.21 -12.49
N TYR A 188 -4.93 2.49 -12.12
CA TYR A 188 -4.61 3.58 -13.04
C TYR A 188 -3.20 3.44 -13.66
N LEU A 189 -2.19 3.12 -12.85
CA LEU A 189 -0.83 2.90 -13.34
C LEU A 189 -0.71 1.73 -14.33
N ASN A 190 -1.64 0.77 -14.29
CA ASN A 190 -1.57 -0.47 -15.07
C ASN A 190 -2.64 -0.55 -16.17
N LEU A 191 -3.23 0.60 -16.56
CA LEU A 191 -4.18 0.63 -17.66
C LEU A 191 -3.52 0.24 -18.99
N PRO A 192 -4.22 -0.54 -19.85
CA PRO A 192 -3.70 -0.89 -21.17
C PRO A 192 -3.62 0.35 -22.06
N LYS A 193 -2.73 0.28 -23.06
CA LYS A 193 -2.64 1.31 -24.11
C LYS A 193 -3.96 1.31 -24.93
N PRO A 194 -4.48 2.49 -25.30
CA PRO A 194 -5.62 2.58 -26.22
C PRO A 194 -5.30 2.04 -27.61
#